data_AF-A0A849H9Y6-F1
#
_entry.id   AF-A0A849H9Y6-F1
#
_cell.length_a   1.000
_cell.length_b   1.000
_cell.length_c   1.000
_cell.angle_alpha   90.00
_cell.angle_beta   90.00
_cell.angle_gamma   90.00
#
_symmetry.space_group_name_H-M   'P 1'
#
loop_
_entity.id
_entity.type
_entity.pdbx_description
1 polymer ?
#
loop_
_entity_poly.entity_id
_entity_poly.type
_entity_poly.pdbx_seq_one_letter_code
_entity_poly.pdbx_strand_id
1 'polypeptide(L)' 'LSVVAWIGDNIQDFPGLTQEVRDDPAGFSAFGHSFFVIPNPMYGSWERNESR' A
#
# COMPACT_ATOMS: atom_id res chain seq x y z
N LEU A 1 14.49 -4.29 18.15
CA LEU A 1 14.83 -4.35 16.71
C LEU A 1 14.13 -3.21 16.00
N SER A 2 14.77 -2.57 15.02
CA SER A 2 14.17 -1.50 14.21
C SER A 2 13.88 -2.04 12.81
N VAL A 3 12.66 -1.84 12.32
CA VAL A 3 12.26 -2.20 10.95
C VAL A 3 12.67 -1.06 10.03
N VAL A 4 13.41 -1.38 8.96
CA VAL A 4 13.96 -0.37 8.03
C VAL A 4 13.24 -0.34 6.67
N ALA A 5 12.44 -1.36 6.35
CA ALA A 5 11.68 -1.45 5.12
C ALA A 5 10.48 -2.39 5.25
N TRP A 6 9.47 -2.19 4.41
CA TRP A 6 8.29 -3.03 4.24
C TRP A 6 8.17 -3.43 2.78
N ILE A 7 7.85 -4.70 2.54
CA ILE A 7 7.64 -5.27 1.21
C ILE A 7 6.29 -5.97 1.25
N GLY A 8 5.39 -5.64 0.32
CA GLY A 8 4.04 -6.17 0.30
C GLY A 8 3.38 -6.05 -1.06
N ASP A 9 2.31 -6.80 -1.27
CA ASP A 9 1.49 -6.75 -2.49
C ASP A 9 0.18 -5.99 -2.28
N ASN A 10 -0.15 -5.68 -1.02
CA ASN A 10 -1.38 -5.02 -0.61
C ASN A 10 -1.07 -3.69 0.08
N ILE A 11 -1.90 -2.67 -0.13
CA ILE A 11 -1.70 -1.36 0.50
C ILE A 11 -1.69 -1.43 2.03
N GLN A 12 -2.41 -2.40 2.60
CA GLN A 12 -2.52 -2.62 4.04
C GLN A 12 -1.30 -3.34 4.65
N ASP A 13 -0.35 -3.80 3.84
CA ASP A 13 0.92 -4.34 4.33
C ASP A 13 1.85 -3.22 4.86
N PHE A 14 1.54 -1.97 4.49
CA PHE A 14 2.31 -0.79 4.84
C PHE A 14 1.70 -0.09 6.07
N PRO A 15 2.52 0.28 7.07
CA PRO A 15 2.03 0.86 8.32
C PRO A 15 1.15 2.10 8.12
N GLY A 16 -0.04 2.08 8.70
CA GLY A 16 -0.96 3.21 8.72
C GLY A 16 -1.66 3.47 7.38
N LEU A 17 -1.49 2.60 6.39
CA LEU A 17 -2.18 2.71 5.10
C LEU A 17 -3.40 1.80 5.03
N THR A 18 -4.41 2.31 4.35
CA THR A 18 -5.68 1.64 4.05
C THR A 18 -6.09 2.03 2.62
N GLN A 19 -7.19 1.48 2.10
CA GLN A 19 -7.62 1.77 0.72
C GLN A 19 -8.01 3.25 0.49
N GLU A 20 -8.31 3.97 1.57
CA GLU A 20 -8.61 5.40 1.58
C GLU A 20 -7.43 6.26 1.12
N VAL A 21 -6.18 5.73 1.13
CA VAL A 21 -5.00 6.45 0.61
C VAL A 21 -5.14 6.84 -0.87
N ARG A 22 -6.06 6.20 -1.61
CA ARG A 22 -6.41 6.58 -2.98
C ARG A 22 -6.94 8.02 -3.11
N ASP A 23 -7.31 8.66 -2.00
CA ASP A 23 -7.75 10.06 -1.92
C ASP A 23 -6.69 11.00 -1.32
N ASP A 24 -5.54 10.46 -0.90
CA ASP A 24 -4.43 11.24 -0.34
C ASP A 24 -3.11 10.94 -1.09
N PRO A 25 -2.76 11.77 -2.08
CA PRO A 25 -1.50 11.64 -2.81
C PRO A 25 -0.25 11.68 -1.91
N ALA A 26 -0.29 12.36 -0.76
CA ALA A 26 0.84 12.45 0.16
C ALA A 26 1.11 11.13 0.88
N GLY A 27 0.08 10.29 1.04
CA GLY A 27 0.18 8.95 1.62
C GLY A 27 1.09 8.00 0.83
N PHE A 28 1.45 8.35 -0.41
CA PHE A 28 2.37 7.56 -1.23
C PHE A 28 3.85 7.96 -1.10
N SER A 29 4.19 8.94 -0.26
CA SER A 29 5.55 9.50 -0.17
C SER A 29 6.65 8.51 0.24
N ALA A 30 6.30 7.43 0.94
CA ALA A 30 7.27 6.43 1.41
C ALA A 30 7.59 5.32 0.37
N PHE A 31 6.80 5.22 -0.71
CA PHE A 31 6.99 4.20 -1.74
C PHE A 31 8.26 4.44 -2.56
N GLY A 32 9.03 3.38 -2.79
CA GLY A 32 10.34 3.44 -3.46
C GLY A 32 11.51 3.81 -2.54
N HIS A 33 11.25 4.17 -1.29
CA HIS A 33 12.27 4.49 -0.29
C HIS A 33 12.34 3.46 0.84
N SER A 34 11.22 3.25 1.53
CA SER A 34 11.09 2.28 2.62
C SER A 34 9.90 1.34 2.43
N PHE A 35 8.95 1.67 1.55
CA PHE A 35 7.84 0.81 1.13
C PHE A 35 8.08 0.31 -0.29
N PHE A 36 8.05 -1.00 -0.51
CA PHE A 36 8.26 -1.63 -1.81
C PHE A 36 7.09 -2.54 -2.17
N VAL A 37 6.43 -2.24 -3.30
CA VAL A 37 5.27 -3.01 -3.77
C VAL A 37 5.71 -4.08 -4.75
N ILE A 38 5.20 -5.28 -4.58
CA ILE A 38 5.24 -6.33 -5.60
C ILE A 38 3.88 -6.42 -6.31
N PRO A 39 3.82 -6.58 -7.64
CA PRO A 39 2.55 -6.64 -8.35
C PRO A 39 1.72 -7.88 -7.98
N ASN A 40 0.46 -7.68 -7.61
CA ASN A 40 -0.54 -8.74 -7.50
C ASN A 40 -1.87 -8.31 -8.17
N PRO A 41 -2.12 -8.75 -9.41
CA PRO A 41 -3.36 -8.46 -10.12
C PRO A 41 -4.47 -9.49 -9.83
N MET A 42 -4.19 -10.55 -9.06
CA MET A 42 -5.11 -11.68 -8.90
C MET A 42 -6.07 -11.49 -7.73
N TYR A 43 -5.60 -10.88 -6.64
CA TYR A 43 -6.42 -10.63 -5.47
C TYR A 43 -5.94 -9.42 -4.67
N GLY A 44 -6.76 -8.95 -3.74
CA GLY A 44 -6.33 -7.97 -2.72
C GLY A 44 -7.46 -7.16 -2.13
N SER A 45 -7.11 -6.26 -1.20
CA SER A 45 -8.07 -5.35 -0.58
C SER A 45 -8.72 -4.40 -1.61
N TRP A 46 -8.07 -4.21 -2.76
CA TRP A 46 -8.56 -3.42 -3.88
C TRP A 46 -9.79 -4.05 -4.57
N GLU A 47 -10.06 -5.35 -4.42
CA GLU A 47 -11.25 -6.00 -4.99
C GLU A 47 -12.57 -5.45 -4.43
N ARG A 48 -12.52 -4.90 -3.20
CA ARG A 48 -13.70 -4.38 -2.49
C ARG A 48 -13.88 -2.89 -2.67
N ASN A 49 -13.00 -2.25 -3.43
CA ASN A 49 -13.11 -0.83 -3.72
C ASN A 49 -14.35 -0.58 -4.57
N GLU A 50 -15.17 0.38 -4.16
CA GLU A 50 -16.23 0.87 -5.03
C GLU A 50 -15.64 1.51 -6.29
N SER A 51 -16.33 1.30 -7.41
CA SER A 51 -16.06 2.01 -8.65
C SER A 51 -16.16 3.52 -8.40
N ARG A 52 -15.19 4.27 -8.92
CA ARG A 52 -15.19 5.74 -8.87
C ARG A 52 -15.83 6.33 -10.11
#